data_AF-A0A915JTR7-F1
#
_entry.id   AF-A0A915JTR7-F1
#
_cell.length_a   1.000
_cell.length_b   1.000
_cell.length_c   1.000
_cell.angle_alpha   90.00
_cell.angle_beta   90.00
_cell.angle_gamma   90.00
#
_symmetry.space_group_name_H-M   'P 1'
#
loop_
_entity.id
_entity.type
_entity.pdbx_description
1 polymer ?
#
loop_
_entity_poly.entity_id
_entity_poly.type
_entity_poly.pdbx_seq_one_letter_code
_entity_poly.pdbx_strand_id
1 'polypeptide(L)'
;RNLLFLNHLSYVFVEKIEIRGHEQAILRSWLDVCLTEGGLLCCKMRLHRLPPVTSQMVDDWLNYYRRLAHVQHAANAALVAVR
;
A
#
# COMPACT_ATOMS: atom_id res chain seq x y z
N ARG A 1 8.07 -0.08 13.63
CA ARG A 1 7.77 -1.22 12.72
C ARG A 1 6.29 -1.14 12.41
N ASN A 2 5.84 -0.77 11.19
CA ASN A 2 4.45 -0.95 10.66
C ASN A 2 3.98 0.07 9.59
N LEU A 3 4.88 0.75 8.85
CA LEU A 3 4.45 1.54 7.68
C LEU A 3 5.19 1.23 6.38
N LEU A 4 6.19 0.34 6.41
CA LEU A 4 6.85 -0.15 5.18
C LEU A 4 6.01 -1.19 4.41
N PHE A 5 4.93 -1.69 4.98
CA PHE A 5 4.07 -2.69 4.34
C PHE A 5 3.10 -2.12 3.31
N LEU A 6 2.90 -0.80 3.27
CA LEU A 6 2.05 -0.17 2.25
C LEU A 6 2.78 0.14 0.94
N ASN A 7 4.12 0.00 0.91
CA ASN A 7 4.93 0.36 -0.26
C ASN A 7 5.35 -0.83 -1.15
N HIS A 8 4.87 -2.05 -0.86
CA HIS A 8 5.36 -3.24 -1.59
C HIS A 8 4.30 -4.22 -2.08
N LEU A 9 3.02 -4.02 -1.77
CA LEU A 9 1.95 -4.89 -2.26
C LEU A 9 0.85 -4.04 -2.89
N SER A 10 1.18 -3.37 -3.99
CA SER A 10 0.13 -2.94 -4.91
C SER A 10 -0.18 -4.09 -5.86
N TYR A 11 -1.23 -4.83 -5.54
CA TYR A 11 -1.92 -5.63 -6.54
C TYR A 11 -2.94 -4.71 -7.20
N VAL A 12 -2.87 -4.57 -8.52
CA VAL A 12 -4.00 -4.01 -9.27
C VAL A 12 -4.97 -5.16 -9.48
N PHE A 13 -6.10 -5.10 -8.78
CA PHE A 13 -7.14 -6.11 -8.88
C PHE A 13 -7.86 -5.93 -10.21
N VAL A 14 -7.71 -6.90 -11.11
CA VAL A 14 -8.62 -7.02 -12.23
C VAL A 14 -9.82 -7.75 -11.67
N GLU A 15 -10.91 -7.01 -11.43
CA GLU A 15 -12.15 -7.57 -10.95
C GLU A 15 -12.60 -8.72 -11.87
N LYS A 16 -13.42 -9.62 -11.33
CA LYS A 16 -13.80 -10.95 -11.82
C LYS A 16 -14.44 -10.92 -13.22
N ILE A 17 -13.70 -10.50 -14.23
CA ILE A 17 -14.04 -10.69 -15.63
C ILE A 17 -13.95 -12.20 -15.82
N GLU A 18 -15.04 -12.83 -16.25
CA GLU A 18 -15.03 -14.21 -16.73
C GLU A 18 -14.18 -14.26 -18.01
N ILE A 19 -12.88 -14.15 -17.86
CA ILE A 19 -11.96 -14.05 -18.99
C ILE A 19 -11.89 -15.43 -19.63
N ARG A 20 -12.67 -15.63 -20.69
CA ARG A 20 -12.69 -16.87 -21.46
C ARG A 20 -11.51 -16.88 -22.42
N GLY A 21 -10.57 -17.81 -22.19
CA GLY A 21 -9.53 -18.22 -23.15
C GLY A 21 -8.63 -17.08 -23.65
N HIS A 22 -9.06 -16.41 -24.72
CA HIS A 22 -8.23 -15.50 -25.51
C HIS A 22 -7.84 -14.22 -24.77
N GLU A 23 -8.74 -13.65 -23.98
CA GLU A 23 -8.43 -12.41 -23.25
C GLU A 23 -7.43 -12.65 -22.10
N GLN A 24 -7.30 -13.89 -21.58
CA GLN A 24 -6.24 -14.21 -20.63
C GLN A 24 -4.86 -14.24 -21.31
N ALA A 25 -4.81 -14.73 -22.54
CA ALA A 25 -3.57 -14.77 -23.33
C ALA A 25 -3.10 -13.34 -23.66
N ILE A 26 -4.04 -12.45 -24.00
CA ILE A 26 -3.75 -11.02 -24.21
C ILE A 26 -3.26 -10.40 -22.90
N LEU A 27 -3.97 -10.55 -21.78
CA LEU A 27 -3.53 -9.95 -20.52
C LEU A 27 -2.14 -10.45 -20.09
N ARG A 28 -1.84 -11.74 -20.29
CA ARG A 28 -0.51 -12.31 -20.02
C ARG A 28 0.58 -11.80 -20.97
N SER A 29 0.24 -11.36 -22.18
CA SER A 29 1.23 -10.79 -23.11
C SER A 29 1.54 -9.33 -22.81
N TRP A 30 0.58 -8.58 -22.28
CA TRP A 30 0.73 -7.15 -21.99
C TRP A 30 1.10 -6.84 -20.52
N LEU A 31 0.77 -7.72 -19.57
CA LEU A 31 0.89 -7.46 -18.12
C LEU A 31 1.57 -8.62 -17.38
N ASP A 32 2.18 -8.33 -16.21
CA ASP A 32 2.71 -9.36 -15.29
C ASP A 32 1.56 -9.93 -14.46
N VAL A 33 0.88 -10.95 -15.00
CA VAL A 33 -0.33 -11.53 -14.41
C VAL A 33 -0.01 -12.77 -13.56
N CYS A 34 -0.63 -12.89 -12.39
CA CYS A 34 -0.63 -14.08 -11.53
C CYS A 34 -2.04 -14.53 -11.17
N LEU A 35 -2.19 -15.80 -10.81
CA LEU A 35 -3.42 -16.33 -10.21
C LEU A 35 -3.26 -16.34 -8.69
N THR A 36 -4.28 -15.88 -7.98
CA THR A 36 -4.37 -16.09 -6.52
C THR A 36 -4.75 -17.54 -6.24
N GLU A 37 -4.57 -17.98 -4.99
CA GLU A 37 -4.99 -19.32 -4.55
C GLU A 37 -6.50 -19.57 -4.78
N GLY A 38 -7.32 -18.52 -4.77
CA GLY A 38 -8.75 -18.57 -5.06
C GLY A 38 -9.11 -18.55 -6.55
N GLY A 39 -8.13 -18.66 -7.46
CA GLY A 39 -8.34 -18.67 -8.91
C GLY A 39 -8.65 -17.31 -9.52
N LEU A 40 -8.41 -16.20 -8.79
CA LEU A 40 -8.59 -14.85 -9.33
C LEU A 40 -7.35 -14.43 -10.10
N LEU A 41 -7.57 -13.89 -11.30
CA LEU A 41 -6.51 -13.33 -12.12
C LEU A 41 -6.16 -11.93 -11.61
N CYS A 42 -4.90 -11.69 -11.28
CA CYS A 42 -4.42 -10.41 -10.74
C CYS A 42 -3.18 -9.95 -11.49
N CYS A 43 -3.03 -8.64 -11.66
CA CYS A 43 -1.80 -8.07 -12.22
C CYS A 43 -0.89 -7.60 -11.10
N LYS A 44 0.39 -7.93 -11.20
CA LYS A 44 1.42 -7.42 -10.29
C LYS A 44 1.76 -6.00 -10.70
N MET A 45 1.64 -5.06 -9.77
CA MET A 45 2.19 -3.72 -9.97
C MET A 45 3.59 -3.67 -9.36
N ARG A 46 4.58 -3.39 -10.20
CA ARG A 46 5.94 -3.12 -9.72
C ARG A 46 5.99 -1.70 -9.21
N LEU A 47 6.04 -1.53 -7.89
CA LEU A 47 6.27 -0.24 -7.28
C LEU A 47 7.74 0.12 -7.42
N HIS A 48 8.01 1.16 -8.21
CA HIS A 48 9.33 1.78 -8.26
C HIS A 48 9.52 2.73 -7.07
N ARG A 49 10.77 3.06 -6.74
CA ARG A 49 11.04 4.10 -5.75
C ARG A 49 10.37 5.39 -6.22
N LEU A 50 9.64 6.04 -5.32
CA LEU A 50 9.02 7.33 -5.58
C LEU A 50 10.11 8.34 -5.98
N PRO A 51 9.81 9.28 -6.91
CA PRO A 51 10.69 10.41 -7.17
C PRO A 51 11.04 11.14 -5.85
N PRO A 52 12.25 11.71 -5.72
CA PRO A 52 12.73 12.24 -4.43
C PRO A 52 11.79 13.24 -3.77
N VAL A 53 11.19 14.14 -4.56
CA VAL A 53 10.25 15.15 -4.05
C VAL A 53 8.97 14.50 -3.52
N THR A 54 8.43 13.50 -4.23
CA THR A 54 7.24 12.77 -3.78
C THR A 54 7.53 11.95 -2.53
N SER A 55 8.71 11.32 -2.45
CA SER A 55 9.13 10.61 -1.23
C SER A 55 9.22 11.57 -0.04
N GLN A 56 9.86 12.72 -0.21
CA GLN A 56 9.99 13.74 0.84
C GLN A 56 8.62 14.24 1.30
N MET A 57 7.71 14.51 0.36
CA MET A 57 6.36 14.96 0.69
C MET A 57 5.59 13.93 1.53
N VAL A 58 5.72 12.64 1.20
CA VAL A 58 5.13 11.54 1.99
C VAL A 58 5.77 11.45 3.37
N ASP A 59 7.09 11.61 3.45
CA ASP A 59 7.81 11.59 4.73
C ASP A 59 7.39 12.75 5.64
N ASP A 60 7.25 13.96 5.11
CA ASP A 60 6.80 15.13 5.85
C ASP A 60 5.36 14.98 6.36
N TRP A 61 4.49 14.44 5.51
CA TRP A 61 3.11 14.12 5.87
C TRP A 61 3.06 13.07 7.00
N LEU A 62 3.84 11.98 6.90
CA LEU A 62 3.93 10.98 7.95
C LEU A 62 4.53 11.54 9.25
N ASN A 63 5.53 12.41 9.16
CA ASN A 63 6.16 13.07 10.30
C ASN A 63 5.16 13.95 11.06
N TYR A 64 4.27 14.64 10.35
CA TYR A 64 3.19 15.40 10.98
C TYR A 64 2.29 14.50 11.85
N TYR A 65 1.83 13.36 11.34
CA TYR A 65 1.01 12.42 12.12
C TYR A 65 1.75 11.79 13.30
N ARG A 66 3.04 11.47 13.13
CA ARG A 66 3.87 10.98 14.25
C ARG A 66 3.92 12.01 15.38
N ARG A 67 4.13 13.29 15.04
CA ARG A 67 4.14 14.38 16.05
C ARG A 67 2.80 14.49 16.77
N LEU A 68 1.67 14.45 16.04
CA LEU A 68 0.34 14.46 16.66
C LEU A 68 0.15 13.30 17.64
N ALA A 69 0.54 12.08 17.24
CA ALA A 69 0.47 10.92 18.12
C ALA A 69 1.32 11.13 19.38
N HIS A 70 2.56 11.60 19.25
CA HIS A 70 3.43 11.85 20.42
C HIS A 70 2.83 12.87 21.41
N VAL A 71 2.26 13.97 20.90
CA VAL A 71 1.60 14.98 21.74
C VAL A 71 0.41 14.36 22.48
N GLN A 72 -0.41 13.57 21.80
CA GLN A 72 -1.56 12.91 22.41
C GLN A 72 -1.13 11.91 23.50
N HIS A 73 -0.07 11.13 23.26
CA HIS A 73 0.45 10.19 24.25
C HIS A 73 1.04 10.92 25.47
N ALA A 74 1.76 12.03 25.25
CA ALA A 74 2.31 12.85 26.34
C ALA A 74 1.20 13.49 27.19
N ALA A 75 0.14 14.00 26.55
CA ALA A 75 -1.03 14.55 27.24
C ALA A 75 -1.74 13.48 28.09
N ASN A 76 -1.92 12.28 27.54
CA ASN A 76 -2.51 11.16 28.28
C ASN A 76 -1.64 10.72 29.46
N ALA A 77 -0.32 10.67 29.29
CA ALA A 77 0.60 10.33 30.38
C ALA A 77 0.60 11.38 31.50
N ALA A 78 0.54 12.66 31.16
CA ALA A 78 0.44 13.75 32.13
C ALA A 78 -0.87 13.70 32.92
N LEU A 79 -2.00 13.38 32.28
CA LEU A 79 -3.28 13.21 32.96
C LEU A 79 -3.29 12.02 33.93
N VAL A 80 -2.59 10.94 33.61
CA VAL A 80 -2.42 9.80 34.53
C VAL A 80 -1.51 10.16 35.71
N ALA A 81 -0.47 10.98 35.51
CA ALA A 81 0.45 11.39 36.57
C ALA A 81 -0.15 12.40 37.58
N VAL A 82 -1.21 13.11 37.20
CA VAL A 82 -1.94 14.07 38.07
C VAL A 82 -3.05 13.37 38.88
N ARG A 83 -3.35 12.10 38.57
CA ARG A 83 -4.38 11.29 39.22
C ARG A 83 -3.77 10.36 40.27
#